data_AF-A0A2D7FDF6-F1
#
_entry.id   AF-A0A2D7FDF6-F1
#
_cell.length_a   1.000
_cell.length_b   1.000
_cell.length_c   1.000
_cell.angle_alpha   90.00
_cell.angle_beta   90.00
_cell.angle_gamma   90.00
#
_symmetry.space_group_name_H-M   'P 1'
#
loop_
_entity.id
_entity.type
_entity.pdbx_description
1 polymer ?
#
loop_
_entity_poly.entity_id
_entity_poly.type
_entity_poly.pdbx_seq_one_letter_code
_entity_poly.pdbx_strand_id
1 'polypeptide(L)'
;MISAMDTVGVDGAIFVYSFSMYRYDASYAVDVQRAHPDRLAIVKPVDPDDPKVEDIIADWKKTPGAVAIRIFLRKEEGRSPDHPGLDRIVRAAVHHDFPVNILFWDNIDAGTAVIDRHPNARFVIDHMAILQPYTPPAPPKPWADLPKVLDLAKRDNAVIKVSGACTLSREPYPFNDIWDPLARLFDAWGFERCLWGTDWTRAHAVVNYEQGVRPFIETDRITDDERAMLMGGACAKAYGWSPRTKDASSDPT
;
A
#
# COMPACT_ATOMS: atom_id res chain seq x y z
N MET A 1 -10.79 13.45 4.98
CA MET A 1 -10.55 12.00 4.92
C MET A 1 -11.47 11.23 5.84
N ILE A 2 -11.39 11.45 7.16
CA ILE A 2 -12.25 10.76 8.15
C ILE A 2 -13.74 10.80 7.77
N SER A 3 -14.30 11.99 7.49
CA SER A 3 -15.70 12.08 7.06
C SER A 3 -16.01 11.29 5.78
N ALA A 4 -15.08 11.20 4.82
CA ALA A 4 -15.29 10.41 3.61
C ALA A 4 -15.22 8.90 3.88
N MET A 5 -14.35 8.47 4.82
CA MET A 5 -14.29 7.10 5.31
C MET A 5 -15.61 6.71 5.99
N ASP A 6 -16.13 7.58 6.86
CA ASP A 6 -17.36 7.32 7.62
C ASP A 6 -18.57 7.15 6.68
N THR A 7 -18.68 7.95 5.61
CA THR A 7 -19.76 7.85 4.62
C THR A 7 -19.88 6.48 3.95
N VAL A 8 -18.77 5.74 3.83
CA VAL A 8 -18.73 4.43 3.16
C VAL A 8 -18.30 3.29 4.09
N GLY A 9 -18.32 3.52 5.40
CA GLY A 9 -18.05 2.49 6.41
C GLY A 9 -16.60 2.00 6.48
N VAL A 10 -15.61 2.87 6.21
CA VAL A 10 -14.19 2.51 6.38
C VAL A 10 -13.73 2.83 7.81
N ASP A 11 -13.48 1.79 8.60
CA ASP A 11 -13.14 1.91 10.03
C ASP A 11 -11.74 2.46 10.29
N GLY A 12 -10.81 2.35 9.34
CA GLY A 12 -9.44 2.82 9.52
C GLY A 12 -8.65 2.82 8.24
N ALA A 13 -7.52 3.52 8.24
CA ALA A 13 -6.65 3.58 7.07
C ALA A 13 -5.18 3.67 7.46
N ILE A 14 -4.34 3.10 6.60
CA ILE A 14 -2.90 3.34 6.62
C ILE A 14 -2.63 4.61 5.82
N PHE A 15 -2.28 5.68 6.52
CA PHE A 15 -1.89 6.95 5.93
C PHE A 15 -0.44 6.90 5.45
N VAL A 16 -0.28 6.57 4.17
CA VAL A 16 1.00 6.70 3.46
C VAL A 16 1.15 8.16 3.04
N TYR A 17 2.00 8.92 3.73
CA TYR A 17 2.06 10.35 3.46
C TYR A 17 2.73 10.67 2.11
N SER A 18 2.40 11.83 1.55
CA SER A 18 2.81 12.25 0.21
C SER A 18 4.28 12.67 0.14
N PHE A 19 5.13 11.84 -0.47
CA PHE A 19 6.53 12.15 -0.73
C PHE A 19 6.70 13.41 -1.61
N SER A 20 5.82 13.61 -2.60
CA SER A 20 5.93 14.76 -3.51
C SER A 20 5.72 16.11 -2.82
N MET A 21 5.02 16.13 -1.68
CA MET A 21 4.77 17.36 -0.91
C MET A 21 5.74 17.53 0.27
N TYR A 22 6.04 16.45 0.99
CA TYR A 22 6.77 16.53 2.27
C TYR A 22 8.13 15.83 2.26
N ARG A 23 8.48 15.14 1.17
CA ARG A 23 9.72 14.35 1.05
C ARG A 23 9.88 13.40 2.25
N TYR A 24 10.88 13.62 3.10
CA TYR A 24 11.21 12.79 4.26
C TYR A 24 10.76 13.38 5.59
N ASP A 25 10.11 14.55 5.58
CA ASP A 25 9.50 15.15 6.76
C ASP A 25 8.15 14.46 7.06
N ALA A 26 8.09 13.82 8.22
CA ALA A 26 6.92 13.07 8.68
C ALA A 26 6.03 13.88 9.66
N SER A 27 6.37 15.13 9.97
CA SER A 27 5.66 15.96 10.98
C SER A 27 4.16 16.01 10.73
N TYR A 28 3.73 16.27 9.49
CA TYR A 28 2.32 16.27 9.13
C TYR A 28 1.64 14.92 9.36
N ALA A 29 2.30 13.80 9.02
CA ALA A 29 1.75 12.47 9.26
C ALA A 29 1.60 12.18 10.77
N VAL A 30 2.57 12.61 11.57
CA VAL A 30 2.53 12.48 13.03
C VAL A 30 1.37 13.29 13.62
N ASP A 31 1.15 14.52 13.15
CA ASP A 31 0.03 15.34 13.63
C ASP A 31 -1.33 14.74 13.25
N VAL A 32 -1.45 14.19 12.03
CA VAL A 32 -2.65 13.46 11.58
C VAL A 32 -2.91 12.21 12.43
N GLN A 33 -1.86 11.44 12.76
CA GLN A 33 -1.98 10.26 13.63
C GLN A 33 -2.43 10.66 15.04
N ARG A 34 -1.85 11.71 15.61
CA ARG A 34 -2.22 12.22 16.93
C ARG A 34 -3.67 12.70 16.99
N ALA A 35 -4.17 13.30 15.92
CA ALA A 35 -5.56 13.72 15.82
C ALA A 35 -6.55 12.54 15.70
N HIS A 36 -6.09 11.39 15.16
CA HIS A 36 -6.94 10.23 14.88
C HIS A 36 -6.27 8.89 15.22
N PRO A 37 -5.81 8.69 16.48
CA PRO A 37 -4.92 7.58 16.84
C PRO A 37 -5.56 6.20 16.73
N ASP A 38 -6.89 6.14 16.81
CA ASP A 38 -7.69 4.92 16.71
C ASP A 38 -8.13 4.59 15.28
N ARG A 39 -7.91 5.52 14.33
CA ARG A 39 -8.41 5.43 12.96
C ARG A 39 -7.29 5.41 11.93
N LEU A 40 -6.11 5.95 12.25
CA LEU A 40 -5.02 6.11 11.30
C LEU A 40 -3.70 5.57 11.84
N ALA A 41 -3.07 4.69 11.05
CA ALA A 41 -1.65 4.36 11.18
C ALA A 41 -0.85 5.10 10.11
N ILE A 42 0.46 5.23 10.29
CA ILE A 42 1.31 6.05 9.43
C ILE A 42 2.50 5.28 8.87
N VAL A 43 2.86 5.63 7.62
CA VAL A 43 4.02 5.11 6.91
C VAL A 43 4.82 6.26 6.35
N LYS A 44 6.16 6.22 6.52
CA LYS A 44 7.06 7.22 5.97
C LYS A 44 8.02 6.69 4.91
N PRO A 45 8.22 7.42 3.80
CA PRO A 45 9.45 7.39 3.04
C PRO A 45 10.71 7.52 3.91
N VAL A 46 11.75 6.78 3.53
CA VAL A 46 13.11 6.95 4.07
C VAL A 46 14.09 7.12 2.92
N ASP A 47 15.14 7.92 3.16
CA ASP A 47 16.13 8.25 2.14
C ASP A 47 17.25 7.19 2.10
N PRO A 48 17.42 6.44 1.01
CA PRO A 48 18.53 5.49 0.92
C PRO A 48 19.91 6.18 0.85
N ASP A 49 19.96 7.47 0.54
CA ASP A 49 21.20 8.24 0.48
C ASP A 49 21.60 8.84 1.83
N ASP A 50 20.70 8.83 2.82
CA ASP A 50 21.03 9.29 4.17
C ASP A 50 21.90 8.25 4.89
N PRO A 51 23.14 8.58 5.28
CA PRO A 51 24.00 7.64 6.00
C PRO A 51 23.46 7.27 7.39
N LYS A 52 22.50 8.03 7.94
CA LYS A 52 21.83 7.80 9.23
C LYS A 52 20.47 7.11 9.07
N VAL A 53 20.16 6.54 7.91
CA VAL A 53 18.84 5.95 7.64
C VAL A 53 18.45 4.86 8.66
N GLU A 54 19.43 4.13 9.20
CA GLU A 54 19.18 3.12 10.24
C GLU A 54 18.67 3.77 11.54
N ASP A 55 19.32 4.84 12.01
CA ASP A 55 18.87 5.63 13.18
C ASP A 55 17.49 6.25 12.93
N ILE A 56 17.25 6.75 11.72
CA ILE A 56 15.96 7.34 11.32
C ILE A 56 14.84 6.29 11.40
N ILE A 57 15.10 5.04 10.99
CA ILE A 57 14.15 3.94 11.09
C ILE A 57 13.94 3.54 12.56
N ALA A 58 15.02 3.49 13.35
CA ALA A 58 14.96 3.18 14.78
C ALA A 58 14.11 4.21 15.54
N ASP A 59 14.28 5.50 15.24
CA ASP A 59 13.48 6.58 15.82
C ASP A 59 12.04 6.57 15.32
N TRP A 60 11.83 6.24 14.04
CA TRP A 60 10.48 6.07 13.50
C TRP A 60 9.70 4.98 14.22
N LYS A 61 10.34 3.85 14.57
CA LYS A 61 9.70 2.76 15.32
C LYS A 61 9.13 3.19 16.68
N LYS A 62 9.70 4.23 17.28
CA LYS A 62 9.24 4.80 18.57
C LYS A 62 8.01 5.72 18.40
N THR A 63 7.65 6.08 17.17
CA THR A 63 6.54 6.99 16.88
C THR A 63 5.19 6.27 16.99
N PRO A 64 4.23 6.78 17.79
CA PRO A 64 2.89 6.21 17.85
C PRO A 64 2.23 6.08 16.47
N GLY A 65 1.65 4.90 16.21
CA GLY A 65 0.97 4.60 14.95
C GLY A 65 1.90 4.39 13.75
N ALA A 66 3.22 4.50 13.89
CA ALA A 66 4.16 4.13 12.83
C ALA A 66 4.18 2.61 12.63
N VAL A 67 3.76 2.16 11.44
CA VAL A 67 3.59 0.73 11.13
C VAL A 67 4.47 0.22 9.99
N ALA A 68 5.06 1.11 9.21
CA ALA A 68 5.96 0.72 8.13
C ALA A 68 6.84 1.90 7.68
N ILE A 69 7.77 1.59 6.79
CA ILE A 69 8.52 2.55 6.01
C ILE A 69 8.24 2.37 4.51
N ARG A 70 8.66 3.32 3.69
CA ARG A 70 8.49 3.29 2.23
C ARG A 70 9.79 3.62 1.51
N ILE A 71 10.03 2.96 0.38
CA ILE A 71 11.13 3.26 -0.55
C ILE A 71 10.60 3.35 -1.99
N PHE A 72 11.32 4.08 -2.82
CA PHE A 72 11.01 4.31 -4.23
C PHE A 72 12.11 3.74 -5.13
N LEU A 73 11.70 3.03 -6.17
CA LEU A 73 12.59 2.40 -7.14
C LEU A 73 11.98 2.43 -8.55
N ARG A 74 11.21 3.46 -8.88
CA ARG A 74 10.72 3.70 -10.25
C ARG A 74 11.90 4.16 -11.11
N LYS A 75 11.75 4.11 -12.43
CA LYS A 75 12.80 4.54 -13.35
C LYS A 75 13.23 5.99 -13.14
N GLU A 76 12.30 6.87 -12.76
CA GLU A 76 12.60 8.29 -12.53
C GLU A 76 13.53 8.54 -11.34
N GLU A 77 13.59 7.62 -10.37
CA GLU A 77 14.58 7.71 -9.30
C GLU A 77 16.01 7.42 -9.78
N GLY A 78 16.20 6.79 -10.95
CA GLY A 78 17.52 6.47 -11.52
C GLY A 78 18.38 5.55 -10.63
N ARG A 79 17.78 4.90 -9.63
CA ARG A 79 18.49 4.15 -8.59
C ARG A 79 18.71 2.70 -9.01
N SER A 80 19.96 2.24 -8.91
CA SER A 80 20.29 0.83 -9.07
C SER A 80 19.62 -0.03 -7.99
N PRO A 81 19.06 -1.21 -8.30
CA PRO A 81 18.58 -2.14 -7.28
C PRO A 81 19.68 -2.59 -6.32
N ASP A 82 20.96 -2.49 -6.69
CA ASP A 82 22.12 -2.84 -5.84
C ASP A 82 22.62 -1.66 -4.99
N HIS A 83 21.87 -0.56 -4.93
CA HIS A 83 22.28 0.60 -4.15
C HIS A 83 22.41 0.22 -2.66
N PRO A 84 23.58 0.45 -2.01
CA PRO A 84 23.83 -0.03 -0.64
C PRO A 84 22.89 0.56 0.41
N GLY A 85 22.32 1.73 0.12
CA GLY A 85 21.26 2.34 0.94
C GLY A 85 19.98 1.50 1.03
N LEU A 86 19.62 0.77 -0.03
CA LEU A 86 18.45 -0.10 -0.02
C LEU A 86 18.69 -1.28 0.94
N ASP A 87 19.86 -1.91 0.86
CA ASP A 87 20.25 -2.98 1.77
C ASP A 87 20.27 -2.52 3.24
N ARG A 88 20.79 -1.30 3.52
CA ARG A 88 20.74 -0.71 4.86
C ARG A 88 19.31 -0.54 5.37
N ILE A 89 18.44 0.04 4.55
CA ILE A 89 17.02 0.24 4.88
C ILE A 89 16.35 -1.11 5.16
N VAL A 90 16.51 -2.10 4.28
CA VAL A 90 15.81 -3.39 4.41
C VAL A 90 16.32 -4.15 5.64
N ARG A 91 17.63 -4.14 5.92
CA ARG A 91 18.17 -4.74 7.16
C ARG A 91 17.64 -4.05 8.41
N ALA A 92 17.60 -2.72 8.44
CA ALA A 92 17.04 -1.96 9.56
C ALA A 92 15.54 -2.23 9.75
N ALA A 93 14.79 -2.36 8.65
CA ALA A 93 13.38 -2.73 8.69
C ALA A 93 13.17 -4.11 9.31
N VAL A 94 13.96 -5.12 8.91
CA VAL A 94 13.93 -6.45 9.55
C VAL A 94 14.27 -6.35 11.04
N HIS A 95 15.33 -5.61 11.40
CA HIS A 95 15.77 -5.47 12.78
C HIS A 95 14.71 -4.81 13.68
N HIS A 96 13.99 -3.80 13.17
CA HIS A 96 12.95 -3.08 13.90
C HIS A 96 11.54 -3.63 13.66
N ASP A 97 11.41 -4.79 13.05
CA ASP A 97 10.13 -5.43 12.73
C ASP A 97 9.18 -4.48 11.98
N PHE A 98 9.66 -3.91 10.89
CA PHE A 98 8.87 -3.10 9.96
C PHE A 98 8.73 -3.81 8.62
N PRO A 99 7.50 -3.85 8.05
CA PRO A 99 7.35 -4.07 6.63
C PRO A 99 7.88 -2.87 5.83
N VAL A 100 8.34 -3.14 4.61
CA VAL A 100 8.84 -2.14 3.65
C VAL A 100 7.82 -2.00 2.53
N ASN A 101 7.11 -0.87 2.50
CA ASN A 101 6.36 -0.49 1.31
C ASN A 101 7.36 -0.13 0.21
N ILE A 102 7.17 -0.66 -0.99
CA ILE A 102 8.06 -0.40 -2.11
C ILE A 102 7.26 -0.02 -3.37
N LEU A 103 7.62 1.12 -3.95
CA LEU A 103 7.06 1.58 -5.22
C LEU A 103 8.06 1.39 -6.35
N PHE A 104 7.75 0.48 -7.28
CA PHE A 104 8.56 0.21 -8.48
C PHE A 104 7.72 0.01 -9.74
N TRP A 105 6.50 0.55 -9.81
CA TRP A 105 5.76 0.57 -11.08
C TRP A 105 6.69 1.07 -12.20
N ASP A 106 6.58 0.58 -13.43
CA ASP A 106 7.55 0.82 -14.52
C ASP A 106 8.97 0.22 -14.40
N ASN A 107 9.34 -0.35 -13.24
CA ASN A 107 10.67 -0.90 -12.95
C ASN A 107 10.61 -2.25 -12.20
N ILE A 108 9.68 -3.12 -12.60
CA ILE A 108 9.38 -4.38 -11.90
C ILE A 108 10.61 -5.27 -11.74
N ASP A 109 11.49 -5.36 -12.73
CA ASP A 109 12.67 -6.23 -12.67
C ASP A 109 13.66 -5.76 -11.58
N ALA A 110 13.82 -4.45 -11.38
CA ALA A 110 14.64 -3.92 -10.29
C ALA A 110 14.00 -4.15 -8.92
N GLY A 111 12.68 -3.93 -8.80
CA GLY A 111 11.94 -4.23 -7.57
C GLY A 111 12.03 -5.71 -7.18
N THR A 112 11.90 -6.58 -8.18
CA THR A 112 12.06 -8.04 -8.04
C THR A 112 13.43 -8.40 -7.49
N ALA A 113 14.50 -7.82 -8.04
CA ALA A 113 15.87 -8.07 -7.57
C ALA A 113 16.07 -7.69 -6.10
N VAL A 114 15.47 -6.58 -5.63
CA VAL A 114 15.52 -6.17 -4.22
C VAL A 114 14.76 -7.17 -3.33
N ILE A 115 13.56 -7.61 -3.75
CA ILE A 115 12.77 -8.58 -2.99
C ILE A 115 13.52 -9.91 -2.84
N ASP A 116 14.10 -10.42 -3.94
CA ASP A 116 14.80 -11.71 -3.97
C ASP A 116 16.09 -11.69 -3.12
N ARG A 117 16.76 -10.54 -3.03
CA ARG A 117 17.97 -10.38 -2.20
C ARG A 117 17.67 -10.39 -0.69
N HIS A 118 16.42 -10.14 -0.30
CA HIS A 118 16.04 -9.99 1.10
C HIS A 118 14.88 -10.92 1.51
N PRO A 119 15.08 -12.25 1.50
CA PRO A 119 14.02 -13.22 1.78
C PRO A 119 13.43 -13.10 3.19
N ASN A 120 14.16 -12.50 4.15
CA ASN A 120 13.70 -12.31 5.53
C ASN A 120 12.90 -11.01 5.75
N ALA A 121 12.82 -10.13 4.75
CA ALA A 121 12.10 -8.87 4.85
C ALA A 121 10.65 -9.02 4.40
N ARG A 122 9.73 -8.31 5.07
CA ARG A 122 8.32 -8.24 4.67
C ARG A 122 8.13 -7.07 3.70
N PHE A 123 7.84 -7.35 2.44
CA PHE A 123 7.58 -6.31 1.44
C PHE A 123 6.08 -6.10 1.22
N VAL A 124 5.69 -4.84 1.05
CA VAL A 124 4.36 -4.45 0.59
C VAL A 124 4.51 -3.71 -0.73
N ILE A 125 4.12 -4.36 -1.82
CA ILE A 125 4.23 -3.82 -3.17
C ILE A 125 3.11 -2.80 -3.39
N ASP A 126 3.49 -1.56 -3.70
CA ASP A 126 2.53 -0.48 -3.93
C ASP A 126 1.81 -0.63 -5.29
N HIS A 127 0.53 -0.28 -5.32
CA HIS A 127 -0.27 -0.06 -6.55
C HIS A 127 -0.21 -1.20 -7.56
N MET A 128 -0.23 -2.45 -7.08
CA MET A 128 -0.09 -3.66 -7.88
C MET A 128 1.18 -3.72 -8.73
N ALA A 129 2.19 -2.89 -8.44
CA ALA A 129 3.32 -2.61 -9.33
C ALA A 129 2.94 -2.16 -10.75
N ILE A 130 1.70 -1.72 -10.95
CA ILE A 130 1.18 -1.24 -12.24
C ILE A 130 1.13 0.28 -12.19
N LEU A 131 1.66 0.92 -13.23
CA LEU A 131 1.64 2.36 -13.36
C LEU A 131 0.19 2.87 -13.46
N GLN A 132 -0.21 3.71 -12.50
CA GLN A 132 -1.56 4.25 -12.42
C GLN A 132 -1.62 5.67 -13.04
N PRO A 133 -2.60 5.98 -13.90
CA PRO A 133 -2.73 7.31 -14.48
C PRO A 133 -3.18 8.34 -13.43
N TYR A 134 -2.62 9.54 -13.49
CA TYR A 134 -3.02 10.67 -12.61
C TYR A 134 -4.28 11.38 -13.10
N THR A 135 -4.56 11.30 -14.40
CA THR A 135 -5.73 11.92 -15.05
C THR A 135 -6.30 10.97 -16.09
N PRO A 136 -7.60 11.06 -16.42
CA PRO A 136 -8.16 10.34 -17.55
C PRO A 136 -7.52 10.75 -18.88
N PRO A 137 -7.60 9.90 -19.92
CA PRO A 137 -8.10 8.53 -19.89
C PRO A 137 -7.06 7.53 -19.34
N ALA A 138 -7.52 6.35 -18.92
CA ALA A 138 -6.61 5.23 -18.67
C ALA A 138 -5.82 4.87 -19.95
N PRO A 139 -4.57 4.37 -19.82
CA PRO A 139 -3.76 4.02 -20.98
C PRO A 139 -4.40 2.87 -21.79
N PRO A 140 -4.07 2.71 -23.09
CA PRO A 140 -4.70 1.69 -23.93
C PRO A 140 -4.56 0.25 -23.44
N LYS A 141 -3.46 -0.06 -22.73
CA LYS A 141 -3.17 -1.37 -22.15
C LYS A 141 -2.82 -1.21 -20.66
N PRO A 142 -3.80 -0.89 -19.80
CA PRO A 142 -3.53 -0.53 -18.40
C PRO A 142 -2.98 -1.69 -17.58
N TRP A 143 -3.24 -2.92 -18.00
CA TRP A 143 -2.79 -4.16 -17.35
C TRP A 143 -1.63 -4.83 -18.10
N ALA A 144 -0.85 -4.11 -18.91
CA ALA A 144 0.23 -4.68 -19.71
C ALA A 144 1.27 -5.44 -18.87
N ASP A 145 1.56 -4.94 -17.67
CA ASP A 145 2.54 -5.53 -16.75
C ASP A 145 1.96 -6.65 -15.87
N LEU A 146 0.65 -6.94 -15.96
CA LEU A 146 -0.01 -7.95 -15.12
C LEU A 146 0.74 -9.30 -15.13
N PRO A 147 1.23 -9.86 -16.25
CA PRO A 147 1.99 -11.10 -16.22
C PRO A 147 3.21 -11.08 -15.29
N LYS A 148 3.94 -9.95 -15.21
CA LYS A 148 5.07 -9.79 -14.28
C LYS A 148 4.59 -9.68 -12.83
N VAL A 149 3.46 -9.03 -12.60
CA VAL A 149 2.82 -8.92 -11.28
C VAL A 149 2.35 -10.28 -10.76
N LEU A 150 1.86 -11.16 -11.63
CA LEU A 150 1.50 -12.53 -11.24
C LEU A 150 2.74 -13.37 -10.90
N ASP A 151 3.86 -13.18 -11.60
CA ASP A 151 5.12 -13.86 -11.27
C ASP A 151 5.66 -13.47 -9.89
N LEU A 152 5.52 -12.20 -9.50
CA LEU A 152 5.90 -11.70 -8.19
C LEU A 152 5.22 -12.45 -7.03
N ALA A 153 4.03 -13.03 -7.25
CA ALA A 153 3.30 -13.78 -6.23
C ALA A 153 4.00 -15.06 -5.73
N LYS A 154 5.03 -15.53 -6.46
CA LYS A 154 5.89 -16.67 -6.07
C LYS A 154 6.79 -16.36 -4.87
N ARG A 155 6.87 -15.10 -4.44
CA ARG A 155 7.70 -14.63 -3.32
C ARG A 155 6.86 -14.56 -2.05
N ASP A 156 7.11 -15.48 -1.12
CA ASP A 156 6.35 -15.58 0.13
C ASP A 156 6.57 -14.38 1.07
N ASN A 157 7.67 -13.65 0.86
CA ASN A 157 8.04 -12.47 1.65
C ASN A 157 7.39 -11.16 1.16
N ALA A 158 6.45 -11.24 0.21
CA ALA A 158 5.75 -10.09 -0.36
C ALA A 158 4.23 -10.20 -0.23
N VAL A 159 3.59 -9.06 0.01
CA VAL A 159 2.15 -8.82 -0.17
C VAL A 159 1.95 -7.63 -1.12
N ILE A 160 0.75 -7.47 -1.67
CA ILE A 160 0.47 -6.49 -2.72
C ILE A 160 -0.71 -5.59 -2.39
N LYS A 161 -0.57 -4.30 -2.65
CA LYS A 161 -1.68 -3.35 -2.52
C LYS A 161 -2.52 -3.31 -3.79
N VAL A 162 -3.76 -3.77 -3.68
CA VAL A 162 -4.81 -3.60 -4.68
C VAL A 162 -5.37 -2.18 -4.53
N SER A 163 -4.56 -1.21 -4.92
CA SER A 163 -4.84 0.20 -4.73
C SER A 163 -4.82 0.99 -6.02
N GLY A 164 -5.72 1.98 -6.12
CA GLY A 164 -5.88 2.79 -7.33
C GLY A 164 -6.46 2.04 -8.53
N ALA A 165 -6.90 0.77 -8.39
CA ALA A 165 -7.34 -0.07 -9.50
C ALA A 165 -8.42 0.56 -10.37
N CYS A 166 -9.37 1.31 -9.78
CA CYS A 166 -10.40 2.03 -10.53
C CYS A 166 -9.81 3.06 -11.51
N THR A 167 -8.60 3.57 -11.28
CA THR A 167 -7.93 4.49 -12.21
C THR A 167 -7.44 3.81 -13.49
N LEU A 168 -7.37 2.48 -13.51
CA LEU A 168 -7.06 1.69 -14.70
C LEU A 168 -8.28 1.40 -15.58
N SER A 169 -9.48 1.68 -15.09
CA SER A 169 -10.74 1.44 -15.79
C SER A 169 -10.83 2.25 -17.07
N ARG A 170 -11.26 1.59 -18.15
CA ARG A 170 -11.68 2.24 -19.39
C ARG A 170 -13.19 2.29 -19.53
N GLU A 171 -13.92 1.60 -18.66
CA GLU A 171 -15.38 1.67 -18.55
C GLU A 171 -15.81 2.75 -17.55
N PRO A 172 -17.05 3.27 -17.67
CA PRO A 172 -17.63 4.13 -16.63
C PRO A 172 -17.84 3.35 -15.33
N TYR A 173 -18.08 4.09 -14.24
CA TYR A 173 -18.50 3.51 -12.95
C TYR A 173 -19.68 2.52 -13.16
N PRO A 174 -19.65 1.31 -12.57
CA PRO A 174 -18.78 0.86 -11.48
C PRO A 174 -17.47 0.18 -11.91
N PHE A 175 -16.94 0.46 -13.11
CA PHE A 175 -15.61 0.05 -13.57
C PHE A 175 -15.47 -1.47 -13.77
N ASN A 176 -16.43 -2.10 -14.45
CA ASN A 176 -16.52 -3.56 -14.50
C ASN A 176 -15.31 -4.24 -15.16
N ASP A 177 -14.61 -3.55 -16.06
CA ASP A 177 -13.43 -4.07 -16.78
C ASP A 177 -12.19 -4.29 -15.89
N ILE A 178 -12.18 -3.81 -14.64
CA ILE A 178 -11.08 -4.09 -13.70
C ILE A 178 -11.17 -5.50 -13.09
N TRP A 179 -12.35 -6.14 -13.11
CA TRP A 179 -12.56 -7.37 -12.32
C TRP A 179 -11.89 -8.61 -12.91
N ASP A 180 -11.81 -8.75 -14.23
CA ASP A 180 -11.10 -9.87 -14.86
C ASP A 180 -9.58 -9.86 -14.57
N PRO A 181 -8.86 -8.74 -14.71
CA PRO A 181 -7.45 -8.70 -14.30
C PRO A 181 -7.26 -8.81 -12.78
N LEU A 182 -8.18 -8.29 -11.97
CA LEU A 182 -8.14 -8.46 -10.52
C LEU A 182 -8.35 -9.92 -10.09
N ALA A 183 -9.28 -10.66 -10.72
CA ALA A 183 -9.49 -12.08 -10.45
C ALA A 183 -8.20 -12.88 -10.64
N ARG A 184 -7.48 -12.64 -11.73
CA ARG A 184 -6.17 -13.28 -11.99
C ARG A 184 -5.12 -12.89 -10.94
N LEU A 185 -5.16 -11.66 -10.45
CA LEU A 185 -4.29 -11.21 -9.37
C LEU A 185 -4.64 -11.92 -8.05
N PHE A 186 -5.92 -12.02 -7.71
CA PHE A 186 -6.38 -12.73 -6.52
C PHE A 186 -6.03 -14.23 -6.58
N ASP A 187 -6.17 -14.88 -7.75
CA ASP A 187 -5.79 -16.29 -7.94
C ASP A 187 -4.29 -16.53 -7.67
N ALA A 188 -3.42 -15.61 -8.10
CA ALA A 188 -1.97 -15.75 -7.92
C ALA A 188 -1.52 -15.40 -6.50
N TRP A 189 -2.06 -14.33 -5.93
CA TRP A 189 -1.61 -13.78 -4.65
C TRP A 189 -2.33 -14.39 -3.46
N GLY A 190 -3.60 -14.77 -3.61
CA GLY A 190 -4.51 -15.08 -2.52
C GLY A 190 -4.94 -13.82 -1.76
N PHE A 191 -6.17 -13.82 -1.24
CA PHE A 191 -6.73 -12.66 -0.52
C PHE A 191 -5.94 -12.25 0.71
N GLU A 192 -5.32 -13.22 1.42
CA GLU A 192 -4.43 -12.99 2.57
C GLU A 192 -3.21 -12.09 2.26
N ARG A 193 -2.86 -11.93 0.98
CA ARG A 193 -1.75 -11.09 0.52
C ARG A 193 -2.19 -9.90 -0.32
N CYS A 194 -3.50 -9.66 -0.43
CA CYS A 194 -4.07 -8.55 -1.21
C CYS A 194 -4.66 -7.49 -0.28
N LEU A 195 -4.03 -6.31 -0.26
CA LEU A 195 -4.41 -5.20 0.60
C LEU A 195 -5.15 -4.15 -0.22
N TRP A 196 -6.45 -3.98 -0.02
CA TRP A 196 -7.18 -2.92 -0.71
C TRP A 196 -6.75 -1.52 -0.25
N GLY A 197 -6.82 -0.54 -1.16
CA GLY A 197 -6.68 0.87 -0.81
C GLY A 197 -7.19 1.84 -1.89
N THR A 198 -7.71 3.00 -1.50
CA THR A 198 -8.28 3.96 -2.47
C THR A 198 -7.25 4.69 -3.33
N ASP A 199 -6.06 4.95 -2.77
CA ASP A 199 -5.08 5.86 -3.37
C ASP A 199 -5.64 7.28 -3.61
N TRP A 200 -6.56 7.69 -2.73
CA TRP A 200 -7.53 8.76 -2.96
C TRP A 200 -6.94 10.11 -3.41
N THR A 201 -5.92 10.64 -2.73
CA THR A 201 -5.39 11.97 -3.06
C THR A 201 -4.70 11.99 -4.42
N ARG A 202 -4.06 10.89 -4.83
CA ARG A 202 -3.52 10.74 -6.19
C ARG A 202 -4.65 10.54 -7.21
N ALA A 203 -5.62 9.72 -6.87
CA ALA A 203 -6.69 9.29 -7.75
C ALA A 203 -7.83 10.33 -7.91
N HIS A 204 -7.83 11.42 -7.14
CA HIS A 204 -8.95 12.36 -7.05
C HIS A 204 -9.43 12.97 -8.38
N ALA A 205 -8.54 13.09 -9.37
CA ALA A 205 -8.88 13.59 -10.71
C ALA A 205 -9.54 12.53 -11.61
N VAL A 206 -9.58 11.27 -11.16
CA VAL A 206 -10.13 10.11 -11.88
C VAL A 206 -11.34 9.52 -11.15
N VAL A 207 -11.24 9.34 -9.83
CA VAL A 207 -12.28 8.76 -8.97
C VAL A 207 -12.40 9.49 -7.64
N ASN A 208 -13.64 9.67 -7.16
CA ASN A 208 -13.87 10.14 -5.80
C ASN A 208 -13.69 8.98 -4.78
N TYR A 209 -13.69 9.30 -3.47
CA TYR A 209 -13.45 8.28 -2.43
C TYR A 209 -14.46 7.14 -2.49
N GLU A 210 -15.76 7.48 -2.59
CA GLU A 210 -16.85 6.50 -2.65
C GLU A 210 -16.74 5.58 -3.86
N GLN A 211 -16.40 6.11 -5.03
CA GLN A 211 -16.15 5.34 -6.25
C GLN A 211 -14.90 4.46 -6.16
N GLY A 212 -13.96 4.76 -5.27
CA GLY A 212 -12.85 3.87 -4.96
C GLY A 212 -13.22 2.71 -4.04
N VAL A 213 -14.28 2.87 -3.21
CA VAL A 213 -14.70 1.88 -2.20
C VAL A 213 -15.84 0.99 -2.70
N ARG A 214 -16.94 1.60 -3.16
CA ARG A 214 -18.19 0.88 -3.49
C ARG A 214 -18.01 -0.31 -4.41
N PRO A 215 -17.25 -0.23 -5.53
CA PRO A 215 -17.06 -1.38 -6.40
C PRO A 215 -16.57 -2.62 -5.65
N PHE A 216 -15.69 -2.46 -4.67
CA PHE A 216 -15.10 -3.57 -3.91
C PHE A 216 -16.01 -4.14 -2.82
N ILE A 217 -16.98 -3.36 -2.32
CA ILE A 217 -17.92 -3.83 -1.29
C ILE A 217 -19.26 -4.31 -1.87
N GLU A 218 -19.62 -3.87 -3.08
CA GLU A 218 -20.91 -4.19 -3.72
C GLU A 218 -20.81 -5.28 -4.80
N THR A 219 -19.60 -5.70 -5.18
CA THR A 219 -19.41 -6.74 -6.19
C THR A 219 -19.90 -8.12 -5.73
N ASP A 220 -20.41 -8.89 -6.69
CA ASP A 220 -20.75 -10.31 -6.58
C ASP A 220 -19.62 -11.24 -7.06
N ARG A 221 -18.48 -10.68 -7.49
CA ARG A 221 -17.32 -11.42 -8.03
C ARG A 221 -16.48 -12.11 -6.96
N ILE A 222 -16.67 -11.74 -5.69
CA ILE A 222 -15.96 -12.28 -4.53
C ILE A 222 -16.97 -12.56 -3.41
N THR A 223 -16.68 -13.56 -2.59
CA THR A 223 -17.47 -13.92 -1.41
C THR A 223 -17.34 -12.89 -0.29
N ASP A 224 -18.22 -12.98 0.71
CA ASP A 224 -18.18 -12.10 1.88
C ASP A 224 -16.87 -12.26 2.69
N ASP A 225 -16.36 -13.49 2.83
CA ASP A 225 -15.11 -13.76 3.53
C ASP A 225 -13.89 -13.20 2.77
N GLU A 226 -13.85 -13.38 1.45
CA GLU A 226 -12.82 -12.79 0.59
C GLU A 226 -12.85 -11.27 0.63
N ARG A 227 -14.05 -10.67 0.61
CA ARG A 227 -14.23 -9.23 0.76
C ARG A 227 -13.73 -8.74 2.12
N ALA A 228 -14.07 -9.41 3.21
CA ALA A 228 -13.61 -9.03 4.55
C ALA A 228 -12.08 -9.10 4.66
N MET A 229 -11.46 -10.12 4.05
CA MET A 229 -10.01 -10.25 3.99
C MET A 229 -9.37 -9.15 3.15
N LEU A 230 -9.88 -8.89 1.94
CA LEU A 230 -9.38 -7.85 1.03
C LEU A 230 -9.47 -6.45 1.63
N MET A 231 -10.63 -6.13 2.22
CA MET A 231 -10.98 -4.77 2.65
C MET A 231 -10.39 -4.39 4.01
N GLY A 232 -9.81 -5.33 4.75
CA GLY A 232 -9.21 -5.03 6.05
C GLY A 232 -8.32 -6.11 6.63
N GLY A 233 -8.72 -7.39 6.54
CA GLY A 233 -8.01 -8.50 7.17
C GLY A 233 -6.53 -8.62 6.77
N ALA A 234 -6.25 -8.62 5.47
CA ALA A 234 -4.90 -8.73 4.93
C ALA A 234 -4.04 -7.51 5.31
N CYS A 235 -4.64 -6.32 5.32
CA CYS A 235 -3.98 -5.08 5.74
C CYS A 235 -3.59 -5.14 7.22
N ALA A 236 -4.50 -5.58 8.08
CA ALA A 236 -4.26 -5.70 9.51
C ALA A 236 -3.14 -6.70 9.82
N LYS A 237 -3.12 -7.84 9.12
CA LYS A 237 -2.07 -8.86 9.23
C LYS A 237 -0.71 -8.34 8.76
N ALA A 238 -0.65 -7.69 7.60
CA ALA A 238 0.59 -7.22 7.01
C ALA A 238 1.28 -6.13 7.85
N TYR A 239 0.49 -5.21 8.40
CA TYR A 239 1.01 -4.07 9.19
C TYR A 239 1.00 -4.31 10.70
N GLY A 240 0.37 -5.37 11.19
CA GLY A 240 0.21 -5.61 12.62
C GLY A 240 -0.62 -4.52 13.32
N TRP A 241 -1.57 -3.91 12.59
CA TRP A 241 -2.34 -2.78 13.07
C TRP A 241 -3.78 -2.85 12.58
N SER A 242 -4.72 -2.55 13.45
CA SER A 242 -6.14 -2.40 13.12
C SER A 242 -6.71 -1.17 13.82
N PRO A 243 -7.73 -0.51 13.25
CA PRO A 243 -8.41 0.57 13.94
C PRO A 243 -9.06 0.04 15.22
N ARG A 244 -9.10 0.88 16.26
CA ARG A 244 -9.86 0.56 17.49
C ARG A 244 -11.29 1.05 17.32
N THR A 245 -12.23 0.13 17.21
CA THR A 245 -13.66 0.46 17.22
C THR A 245 -14.08 0.84 18.64
N LYS A 246 -14.98 1.82 18.79
CA LYS A 246 -15.43 2.32 20.10
C LYS A 246 -16.10 1.27 20.98
N ASP A 247 -16.54 0.15 20.39
CA ASP A 247 -17.22 -0.94 21.08
C ASP A 247 -16.28 -1.94 21.77
N ALA A 248 -14.96 -1.80 21.60
CA ALA A 248 -13.97 -2.65 22.27
C ALA A 248 -13.55 -2.14 23.68
N SER A 249 -14.35 -1.26 24.29
CA SER A 249 -14.20 -0.88 25.71
C SER A 249 -14.92 -1.86 26.62
N SER A 250 -14.45 -3.11 26.64
CA SER A 250 -14.62 -3.95 27.84
C SER A 250 -13.41 -3.69 28.74
N ASP A 251 -13.56 -2.74 29.68
CA ASP A 251 -12.65 -2.59 30.81
C ASP A 251 -12.56 -3.95 31.54
N PRO A 252 -11.35 -4.49 31.79
CA PRO A 252 -11.19 -5.49 32.82
C PRO A 252 -11.23 -4.79 34.18
N THR A 253 -12.31 -4.99 34.91
CA THR A 253 -12.36 -4.83 36.37
C THR A 253 -11.30 -5.69 37.06
#